data_AF-A0A3D1PAH0-F1
#
_entry.id   AF-A0A3D1PAH0-F1
#
_cell.length_a   1.000
_cell.length_b   1.000
_cell.length_c   1.000
_cell.angle_alpha   90.00
_cell.angle_beta   90.00
_cell.angle_gamma   90.00
#
_symmetry.space_group_name_H-M   'P 1'
#
loop_
_entity.id
_entity.type
_entity.pdbx_description
1 polymer ?
#
loop_
_entity_poly.entity_id
_entity_poly.type
_entity_poly.pdbx_seq_one_letter_code
_entity_poly.pdbx_strand_id
1 'polypeptide(L)' 'MSSQSDRPLKIELTIQPENPQLLEGLDLWLRLGLISNTQVKHICQAYLVCSLPEFTIQNSELRTQK' A
#
# COMPACT_ATOMS: atom_id res chain seq x y z
N MET A 1 -38.65 14.60 7.95
CA MET A 1 -38.24 13.22 8.23
C MET A 1 -36.77 13.07 7.86
N SER A 2 -36.01 12.40 8.71
CA SER A 2 -34.56 12.52 8.88
C SER A 2 -33.75 12.13 7.65
N SER A 3 -33.03 13.07 7.05
CA SER A 3 -32.01 12.84 6.02
C SER A 3 -30.67 12.42 6.66
N GLN A 4 -30.67 11.25 7.32
CA GLN A 4 -29.48 10.71 8.02
C GLN A 4 -28.67 9.71 7.19
N SER A 5 -29.05 9.42 5.94
CA SER A 5 -28.68 8.16 5.29
C SER A 5 -27.39 8.14 4.46
N ASP A 6 -26.47 9.09 4.62
CA ASP A 6 -25.22 9.08 3.86
C ASP A 6 -24.00 9.38 4.73
N ARG A 7 -23.90 8.68 5.86
CA ARG A 7 -22.70 8.73 6.69
C ARG A 7 -21.74 7.65 6.21
N PRO A 8 -20.50 8.01 5.82
CA PRO A 8 -19.51 7.01 5.45
C PRO A 8 -19.23 6.08 6.64
N LEU A 9 -19.27 4.77 6.39
CA LEU A 9 -18.92 3.76 7.37
C LEU A 9 -17.39 3.59 7.39
N LYS A 10 -16.77 3.76 8.56
CA LYS A 10 -15.34 3.53 8.75
C LYS A 10 -15.09 2.16 9.35
N ILE A 11 -14.22 1.38 8.72
CA ILE A 11 -13.76 0.07 9.18
C ILE A 11 -12.26 0.20 9.46
N GLU A 12 -11.83 -0.12 10.68
CA GLU A 12 -10.41 -0.20 11.06
C GLU A 12 -10.05 -1.66 11.31
N LEU A 13 -8.93 -2.10 10.74
CA LEU A 13 -8.42 -3.47 10.88
C LEU A 13 -6.95 -3.43 11.28
N THR A 14 -6.57 -4.29 12.23
CA THR A 14 -5.17 -4.53 12.61
C THR A 14 -4.79 -5.91 12.11
N ILE A 15 -3.80 -5.96 11.23
CA ILE A 15 -3.41 -7.15 10.47
C ILE A 15 -1.90 -7.15 10.25
N GLN A 16 -1.32 -8.35 10.16
CA GLN A 16 0.09 -8.54 9.83
C GLN A 16 0.27 -8.36 8.31
N PRO A 17 1.13 -7.43 7.85
CA PRO A 17 1.33 -7.15 6.43
C PRO A 17 1.93 -8.34 5.68
N GLU A 18 2.55 -9.30 6.37
CA GLU A 18 3.13 -10.51 5.78
C GLU A 18 2.10 -11.58 5.43
N ASN A 19 0.83 -11.42 5.84
CA ASN A 19 -0.21 -12.42 5.57
C ASN A 19 -0.69 -12.34 4.10
N PRO A 20 -0.46 -13.38 3.27
CA PRO A 20 -0.86 -13.37 1.86
C PRO A 20 -2.38 -13.24 1.65
N GLN A 21 -3.20 -13.69 2.62
CA GLN A 21 -4.66 -13.61 2.54
C GLN A 21 -5.19 -12.18 2.59
N LEU A 22 -4.38 -11.22 3.03
CA LEU A 22 -4.75 -9.80 3.03
C LEU A 22 -5.02 -9.29 1.61
N LEU A 23 -4.16 -9.63 0.65
CA LEU A 23 -4.32 -9.21 -0.73
C LEU A 23 -5.59 -9.80 -1.35
N GLU A 24 -5.92 -11.04 -1.00
CA GLU A 24 -7.16 -11.70 -1.41
C GLU A 24 -8.40 -11.01 -0.81
N GLY A 25 -8.33 -10.60 0.45
CA GLY A 25 -9.37 -9.79 1.11
C GLY A 25 -9.57 -8.42 0.46
N LEU A 26 -8.48 -7.71 0.13
CA LEU A 26 -8.53 -6.44 -0.58
C LEU A 26 -9.13 -6.59 -1.98
N ASP A 27 -8.78 -7.65 -2.70
CA ASP A 27 -9.37 -7.96 -4.00
C ASP A 27 -10.87 -8.27 -3.91
N LEU A 28 -11.30 -8.98 -2.86
CA LEU A 28 -12.73 -9.19 -2.59
C LEU A 28 -13.46 -7.87 -2.33
N TRP A 29 -12.88 -6.97 -1.52
CA TRP A 29 -13.49 -5.66 -1.24
C TRP A 29 -13.60 -4.79 -2.50
N LEU A 30 -12.62 -4.87 -3.39
CA LEU A 30 -12.65 -4.21 -4.70
C LEU A 30 -13.77 -4.77 -5.57
N ARG A 31 -13.91 -6.11 -5.65
CA ARG A 31 -14.98 -6.78 -6.40
C ARG A 31 -16.38 -6.48 -5.85
N LEU A 32 -16.50 -6.30 -4.54
CA LEU A 32 -17.74 -5.89 -3.87
C LEU A 32 -18.06 -4.39 -4.04
N GLY A 33 -17.13 -3.59 -4.59
CA GLY A 33 -17.29 -2.15 -4.74
C GLY A 33 -17.20 -1.36 -3.43
N LEU A 34 -16.68 -1.97 -2.36
CA LEU A 34 -16.48 -1.31 -1.06
C LEU A 34 -15.28 -0.33 -1.10
N ILE A 35 -14.29 -0.66 -1.92
CA ILE A 35 -13.12 0.17 -2.18
C ILE A 35 -12.90 0.33 -3.67
N SER A 36 -12.29 1.43 -4.06
CA SER A 36 -11.89 1.73 -5.44
C SER A 36 -10.44 1.32 -5.70
N ASN A 37 -10.10 1.16 -6.97
CA ASN A 37 -8.73 0.82 -7.39
C ASN A 37 -7.71 1.89 -6.93
N THR A 38 -8.12 3.16 -6.82
CA THR A 38 -7.29 4.24 -6.26
C THR A 38 -7.04 4.04 -4.77
N GLN A 39 -8.06 3.65 -4.00
CA GLN A 39 -7.90 3.32 -2.58
C GLN A 39 -7.00 2.09 -2.38
N VAL A 40 -7.14 1.05 -3.21
CA VAL A 40 -6.26 -0.13 -3.18
C VAL A 40 -4.80 0.30 -3.37
N LYS A 41 -4.49 1.08 -4.41
CA LYS A 41 -3.12 1.56 -4.66
C LYS A 41 -2.56 2.35 -3.49
N HIS A 42 -3.35 3.23 -2.88
CA HIS A 42 -2.93 4.01 -1.74
C HIS A 42 -2.63 3.13 -0.52
N ILE A 43 -3.50 2.15 -0.23
CA ILE A 43 -3.29 1.19 0.88
C ILE A 43 -2.01 0.39 0.64
N CYS A 44 -1.82 -0.14 -0.56
CA CYS A 44 -0.62 -0.91 -0.90
C CYS A 44 0.65 -0.07 -0.70
N GLN A 45 0.67 1.16 -1.20
CA GLN A 45 1.83 2.06 -1.08
C GLN A 45 2.10 2.53 0.35
N ALA A 46 1.07 2.66 1.19
CA ALA A 46 1.22 3.15 2.55
C ALA A 46 1.61 2.04 3.54
N TYR A 47 1.11 0.81 3.34
CA TYR A 47 1.18 -0.25 4.36
C TYR A 47 1.78 -1.57 3.86
N LEU A 48 1.79 -1.84 2.55
CA LEU A 48 2.23 -3.11 1.96
C LEU A 48 3.47 -2.97 1.08
N VAL A 49 4.31 -1.98 1.38
CA VAL A 49 5.61 -1.78 0.75
C VAL A 49 6.73 -2.08 1.74
N CYS A 50 7.84 -2.60 1.23
CA CYS A 50 9.10 -2.63 1.95
C CYS A 50 9.97 -1.47 1.46
N SER A 51 10.55 -0.72 2.39
CA SER A 51 11.62 0.22 2.06
C SER A 51 12.79 -0.56 1.48
N LEU A 52 13.14 -0.28 0.22
CA LEU A 52 14.35 -0.83 -0.37
C LEU A 52 15.56 -0.16 0.29
N PRO A 53 16.62 -0.91 0.63
CA PRO A 53 17.85 -0.29 1.08
C PRO A 53 18.43 0.58 -0.04
N GLU A 54 18.77 1.83 0.29
CA GLU A 54 19.42 2.75 -0.65
C GLU A 54 20.83 2.24 -0.95
N PHE A 55 21.02 1.60 -2.10
CA PHE A 55 22.36 1.29 -2.60
C PHE A 55 22.96 2.56 -3.21
N THR A 56 23.76 3.28 -2.43
CA THR A 56 24.67 4.29 -2.98
C THR A 56 25.72 3.58 -3.84
N ILE A 57 25.66 3.78 -5.15
CA ILE A 57 26.74 3.38 -6.07
C ILE A 57 27.95 4.25 -5.74
N GLN A 58 28.89 3.71 -4.95
CA GLN A 58 30.20 4.34 -4.76
C GLN A 58 31.04 4.08 -6.01
N ASN A 59 31.08 5.05 -6.93
CA ASN A 59 32.07 5.06 -8.01
C ASN A 59 33.46 5.36 -7.43
N SER A 60 34.13 4.34 -6.92
CA SER A 60 35.53 4.43 -6.50
C SER A 60 36.47 4.22 -7.69
N GLU A 61 37.15 5.31 -8.05
CA GLU A 61 38.47 5.40 -8.69
C GLU A 61 38.66 4.86 -10.13
N LEU A 62 38.73 5.80 -11.09
CA LEU A 62 39.71 5.73 -12.19
C LEU A 62 40.76 6.81 -11.96
N ARG A 63 41.62 6.58 -10.96
CA ARG A 63 42.96 7.17 -10.97
C ARG A 63 43.80 6.34 -11.93
N THR A 64 44.16 6.91 -13.07
CA THR A 64 45.37 6.47 -13.78
C THR A 64 46.13 7.72 -14.18
N GLN A 65 47.09 8.06 -13.33
CA GLN A 65 48.22 8.92 -13.64
C GLN A 65 48.85 8.49 -14.96
N LYS A 66 49.06 9.46 -15.87
CA LYS A 66 50.33 9.62 -16.56
C LYS A 66 50.48 11.05 -17.08
#